data_AF-A0A150P3J1-F1
#
_entry.id   AF-A0A150P3J1-F1
#
_cell.length_a   1.000
_cell.length_b   1.000
_cell.length_c   1.000
_cell.angle_alpha   90.00
_cell.angle_beta   90.00
_cell.angle_gamma   90.00
#
_symmetry.space_group_name_H-M   'P 1'
#
loop_
_entity.id
_entity.type
_entity.pdbx_description
1 polymer ?
#
loop_
_entity_poly.entity_id
_entity_poly.type
_entity_poly.pdbx_seq_one_letter_code
_entity_poly.pdbx_strand_id
1 'polypeptide(L)' 'MERISLAQYARICADVREHPTHVQEIQRHYGLDPQSWAALHTRWHERFQADPALKARWQALVEQSAARR' A
#
# COMPACT_ATOMS: atom_id res chain seq x y z
N MET A 1 -0.75 15.98 8.64
CA MET A 1 -1.37 14.74 8.15
C MET A 1 -0.51 14.22 7.02
N GLU A 2 0.44 13.37 7.36
CA GLU A 2 1.41 12.84 6.42
C GLU A 2 0.68 11.93 5.43
N ARG A 3 0.54 12.40 4.18
CA ARG A 3 0.04 11.59 3.07
C ARG A 3 1.03 10.43 2.90
N ILE A 4 0.60 9.20 3.18
CA ILE A 4 1.33 8.00 2.80
C ILE A 4 1.72 8.15 1.33
N SER A 5 3.03 8.12 1.06
CA SER A 5 3.55 8.28 -0.30
C SER A 5 3.32 7.01 -1.11
N LEU A 6 3.34 7.11 -2.45
CA LEU A 6 3.19 5.95 -3.34
C LEU A 6 4.15 4.80 -2.97
N ALA A 7 5.39 5.13 -2.63
CA ALA A 7 6.41 4.17 -2.21
C ALA A 7 6.10 3.52 -0.85
N GLN A 8 5.56 4.27 0.12
CA GLN A 8 5.12 3.69 1.39
C GLN A 8 3.91 2.78 1.18
N TYR A 9 2.92 3.21 0.40
CA TYR A 9 1.77 2.37 0.07
C TYR A 9 2.16 1.10 -0.68
N ALA A 10 3.13 1.19 -1.60
CA ALA A 10 3.68 0.02 -2.28
C ALA A 10 4.36 -0.95 -1.30
N ARG A 11 5.16 -0.44 -0.36
CA ARG A 11 5.83 -1.25 0.66
C ARG A 11 4.83 -1.94 1.59
N ILE A 12 3.82 -1.20 2.04
CA ILE A 12 2.71 -1.73 2.82
C ILE A 12 2.01 -2.89 2.06
N CYS A 13 1.75 -2.71 0.76
CA CYS A 13 1.11 -3.74 -0.05
C CYS A 13 2.00 -4.97 -0.27
N ALA A 14 3.32 -4.78 -0.39
CA ALA A 14 4.29 -5.87 -0.44
C ALA A 14 4.32 -6.65 0.89
N ASP A 15 4.44 -5.94 2.02
CA ASP A 15 4.42 -6.53 3.37
C ASP A 15 3.16 -7.39 3.60
N VAL A 16 1.99 -6.89 3.19
CA VAL A 16 0.72 -7.64 3.30
C VAL A 16 0.67 -8.86 2.38
N ARG A 17 1.25 -8.77 1.18
CA ARG A 17 1.30 -9.88 0.23
C ARG A 17 2.19 -11.00 0.72
N GLU A 18 3.30 -10.66 1.37
CA GLU A 18 4.24 -11.62 1.95
C GLU A 18 3.75 -12.19 3.28
N HIS A 19 3.08 -11.38 4.10
CA HIS A 19 2.57 -11.77 5.41
C HIS A 19 1.05 -11.53 5.54
N PRO A 20 0.21 -12.29 4.80
CA PRO A 20 -1.23 -12.12 4.82
C PRO A 20 -1.86 -12.39 6.19
N THR A 21 -1.19 -13.18 7.05
CA THR A 21 -1.59 -13.44 8.43
C THR A 21 -1.24 -12.31 9.40
N HIS A 22 -0.28 -11.43 9.06
CA HIS A 22 0.16 -10.33 9.93
C HIS A 22 -0.39 -8.96 9.50
N VAL A 23 -1.45 -8.93 8.69
CA VAL A 23 -2.07 -7.69 8.21
C VAL A 23 -2.45 -6.75 9.35
N GLN A 24 -2.98 -7.29 10.47
CA GLN A 24 -3.32 -6.47 11.65
C GLN A 24 -2.10 -5.85 12.32
N GLU A 25 -0.98 -6.56 12.32
CA GLU A 25 0.28 -6.10 12.89
C GLU A 25 0.93 -5.03 12.01
N ILE A 26 0.88 -5.24 10.68
CA ILE A 26 1.29 -4.25 9.67
C ILE A 26 0.43 -2.98 9.83
N GLN A 27 -0.90 -3.11 9.87
CA GLN A 27 -1.81 -1.99 10.08
C GLN A 27 -1.45 -1.19 11.35
N ARG A 28 -1.25 -1.88 12.49
CA ARG A 28 -0.79 -1.25 13.73
C ARG A 28 0.57 -0.57 13.61
N HIS A 29 1.53 -1.20 12.93
CA HIS A 29 2.86 -0.65 12.71
C HIS A 29 2.82 0.69 11.97
N TYR A 30 1.90 0.82 11.01
CA TYR A 30 1.67 2.06 10.27
C TYR A 30 0.65 3.00 10.94
N GLY A 31 0.14 2.66 12.13
CA GLY A 31 -0.89 3.45 12.84
C GLY A 31 -2.22 3.55 12.08
N LEU A 32 -2.51 2.56 11.24
CA LEU A 32 -3.71 2.50 10.41
C LEU A 32 -4.75 1.60 11.05
N ASP A 33 -5.86 2.17 11.51
CA ASP A 33 -7.05 1.40 11.86
C ASP A 33 -7.70 0.75 10.63
N PRO A 34 -8.48 -0.32 10.79
CA PRO A 34 -9.15 -1.00 9.67
C PRO A 34 -9.98 -0.06 8.78
N GLN A 35 -10.60 0.96 9.39
CA GLN A 35 -11.36 1.98 8.68
C GLN A 35 -10.46 2.91 7.84
N SER A 36 -9.36 3.41 8.42
CA SER A 36 -8.38 4.25 7.73
C SER A 36 -7.65 3.47 6.63
N TRP A 37 -7.41 2.18 6.87
CA TRP A 37 -6.85 1.26 5.89
C TRP A 37 -7.78 1.12 4.67
N ALA A 38 -9.04 0.79 4.89
CA ALA A 38 -10.02 0.68 3.80
C ALA A 38 -10.15 2.01 3.03
N ALA A 39 -10.24 3.15 3.73
CA ALA A 39 -10.32 4.46 3.11
C ALA A 39 -9.07 4.82 2.28
N LEU A 40 -7.88 4.44 2.77
CA LEU A 40 -6.61 4.62 2.05
C LEU A 40 -6.59 3.78 0.77
N HIS A 41 -6.95 2.50 0.86
CA HIS A 41 -7.03 1.60 -0.29
C HIS A 41 -8.03 2.11 -1.33
N THR A 42 -9.22 2.54 -0.92
CA THR A 42 -10.22 3.11 -1.83
C THR A 42 -9.69 4.33 -2.55
N ARG A 43 -9.09 5.30 -1.83
CA ARG A 43 -8.51 6.50 -2.44
C ARG A 43 -7.41 6.17 -3.45
N TRP A 44 -6.54 5.20 -3.15
CA TRP A 44 -5.52 4.76 -4.09
C TRP A 44 -6.12 4.05 -5.29
N HIS A 45 -7.14 3.21 -5.07
CA HIS A 45 -7.83 2.52 -6.15
C HIS A 45 -8.49 3.51 -7.12
N GLU A 46 -9.22 4.50 -6.61
CA GLU A 46 -9.80 5.57 -7.44
C GLU A 46 -8.74 6.31 -8.25
N ARG A 47 -7.60 6.64 -7.63
CA ARG A 47 -6.47 7.28 -8.32
C ARG A 47 -5.85 6.38 -9.39
N PHE A 48 -5.77 5.07 -9.17
CA PHE A 48 -5.25 4.13 -10.17
C PHE A 48 -6.22 3.89 -11.32
N GLN A 49 -7.53 3.98 -11.08
CA GLN A 49 -8.53 3.93 -12.14
C GLN A 49 -8.47 5.19 -13.01
N ALA A 50 -8.28 6.36 -12.39
CA ALA A 50 -8.13 7.63 -13.10
C ALA A 50 -6.77 7.79 -13.80
N ASP A 51 -5.70 7.21 -13.25
CA ASP A 51 -4.32 7.33 -13.76
C ASP A 51 -3.65 5.94 -13.87
N PRO A 52 -3.70 5.31 -15.06
CA PRO A 52 -3.04 4.02 -15.27
C PRO A 52 -1.50 4.11 -15.23
N ALA A 53 -0.90 5.28 -15.48
CA ALA A 53 0.55 5.45 -15.35
C ALA A 53 0.98 5.44 -13.88
N LEU A 54 0.16 6.01 -12.99
CA LEU A 54 0.35 5.91 -11.54
C LEU A 54 0.26 4.47 -11.06
N LYS A 55 -0.69 3.68 -11.60
CA LYS A 55 -0.81 2.25 -11.30
C LYS A 55 0.43 1.47 -11.71
N ALA A 56 0.96 1.72 -12.92
CA ALA A 56 2.18 1.07 -13.40
C ALA A 56 3.39 1.38 -12.50
N ARG A 57 3.54 2.64 -12.08
CA ARG A 57 4.59 3.05 -11.13
C ARG A 57 4.45 2.36 -9.78
N TRP A 58 3.22 2.27 -9.25
CA TRP A 58 2.96 1.55 -8.01
C TRP A 58 3.31 0.07 -8.12
N GLN A 59 2.89 -0.62 -9.19
CA GLN A 59 3.25 -2.03 -9.40
C GLN A 59 4.77 -2.24 -9.42
N ALA A 60 5.50 -1.38 -10.15
CA ALA A 60 6.97 -1.46 -10.16
C ALA A 60 7.59 -1.29 -8.76
N LEU A 61 7.04 -0.38 -7.95
CA LEU A 61 7.49 -0.18 -6.57
C LEU A 61 7.15 -1.35 -5.65
N VAL A 62 5.99 -1.99 -5.83
CA VAL A 62 5.58 -3.19 -5.07
C VAL A 62 6.54 -4.33 -5.38
N GLU A 63 6.78 -4.60 -6.66
CA GLU A 63 7.70 -5.66 -7.10
C GLU A 63 9.14 -5.40 -6.61
N GLN A 64 9.60 -4.14 -6.68
CA GLN A 64 10.90 -3.76 -6.14
C GLN A 64 10.98 -3.92 -4.61
N SER A 65 9.89 -3.62 -3.89
CA SER A 65 9.85 -3.76 -2.43
C SER A 65 9.85 -5.23 -2.01
N ALA A 66 9.11 -6.08 -2.73
CA ALA A 66 9.09 -7.53 -2.53
C ALA A 66 10.45 -8.18 -2.86
N ALA A 67 11.16 -7.67 -3.89
CA ALA A 67 12.48 -8.19 -4.26
C ALA A 67 13.62 -7.77 -3.31
N ARG A 68 13.38 -6.86 -2.37
CA ARG A 68 14.41 -6.26 -1.50
C ARG A 68 14.45 -6.85 -0.09
N ARG A 69 13.66 -7.88 0.20
CA ARG A 69 13.69 -8.66 1.45
C ARG A 69 14.13 -10.08 1.17
#